data_AF-A0A918EM22-F1
#
_entry.id   AF-A0A918EM22-F1
#
_cell.length_a   1.000
_cell.length_b   1.000
_cell.length_c   1.000
_cell.angle_alpha   90.00
_cell.angle_beta   90.00
_cell.angle_gamma   90.00
#
_symmetry.space_group_name_H-M   'P 1'
#
loop_
_entity.id
_entity.type
_entity.pdbx_description
1 polymer ?
#
loop_
_entity_poly.entity_id
_entity_poly.type
_entity_poly.pdbx_seq_one_letter_code
_entity_poly.pdbx_strand_id
1 'polypeptide(L)' 'MAFKAGDKVLIVACEDDPRAAGRTGRIVDEVPPGPLTGGRWTVNGISLLIGPVLCHERELRPA' A
#
# COMPACT_ATOMS: atom_id res chain seq x y z
N MET A 1 -11.72 6.86 -1.50
CA MET A 1 -12.39 5.94 -0.54
C MET A 1 -11.28 5.52 0.39
N ALA A 2 -11.32 5.91 1.67
CA ALA A 2 -10.20 5.60 2.56
C ALA A 2 -10.15 4.09 2.85
N PHE A 3 -8.97 3.49 2.73
CA PHE A 3 -8.73 2.11 3.13
C PHE A 3 -8.73 1.97 4.66
N LYS A 4 -8.75 0.73 5.14
CA LYS A 4 -8.64 0.35 6.56
C LYS A 4 -7.61 -0.74 6.74
N ALA A 5 -7.07 -0.86 7.95
CA ALA A 5 -6.23 -1.98 8.34
C ALA A 5 -6.89 -3.32 7.97
N GLY A 6 -6.12 -4.20 7.32
CA GLY A 6 -6.54 -5.51 6.85
C GLY A 6 -7.09 -5.53 5.42
N ASP A 7 -7.48 -4.38 4.85
CA ASP A 7 -7.99 -4.29 3.48
C ASP A 7 -6.99 -4.85 2.49
N LYS A 8 -7.45 -5.75 1.64
CA LYS A 8 -6.65 -6.33 0.57
C LYS A 8 -6.66 -5.40 -0.63
N VAL A 9 -5.47 -5.03 -1.12
CA VAL A 9 -5.32 -4.02 -2.17
C VAL A 9 -4.39 -4.49 -3.28
N LEU A 10 -4.79 -4.25 -4.52
CA LEU A 10 -3.94 -4.33 -5.70
C LEU A 10 -3.12 -3.04 -5.82
N ILE A 11 -1.80 -3.21 -5.92
CA ILE A 11 -0.85 -2.14 -6.17
C ILE A 11 -0.76 -1.95 -7.69
N VAL A 12 -1.32 -0.86 -8.23
CA VAL A 12 -1.29 -0.59 -9.68
C VAL A 12 -0.05 0.21 -10.10
N ALA A 13 0.55 0.92 -9.16
CA ALA A 13 1.85 1.58 -9.24
C ALA A 13 2.43 1.65 -7.81
N CYS A 14 3.71 1.92 -7.64
CA CYS A 14 4.23 2.35 -6.34
C CYS A 14 5.54 3.11 -6.54
N GLU A 15 5.56 4.39 -6.19
CA GLU A 15 6.75 5.24 -6.26
C GLU A 15 7.86 4.78 -5.29
N ASP A 16 7.49 4.14 -4.18
CA ASP A 16 8.43 3.66 -3.15
C ASP A 16 9.23 2.41 -3.59
N ASP A 17 8.56 1.43 -4.21
CA ASP A 17 9.20 0.30 -4.87
C ASP A 17 8.42 -0.13 -6.13
N PRO A 18 8.90 0.17 -7.35
CA PRO A 18 8.23 -0.18 -8.60
C PRO A 18 7.97 -1.68 -8.78
N ARG A 19 8.71 -2.56 -8.09
CA ARG A 19 8.54 -4.01 -8.17
C ARG A 19 7.25 -4.51 -7.50
N ALA A 20 6.61 -3.66 -6.69
CA ALA A 20 5.34 -3.95 -6.05
C ALA A 20 4.15 -3.82 -7.02
N ALA A 21 4.30 -3.09 -8.14
CA ALA A 21 3.25 -2.95 -9.13
C ALA A 21 2.79 -4.31 -9.69
N GLY A 22 1.47 -4.47 -9.80
CA GLY A 22 0.82 -5.71 -10.22
C GLY A 22 0.67 -6.76 -9.10
N ARG A 23 1.16 -6.49 -7.90
CA ARG A 23 1.03 -7.40 -6.75
C ARG A 23 -0.11 -6.96 -5.83
N THR A 24 -0.58 -7.92 -5.03
CA THR A 24 -1.60 -7.67 -4.01
C THR A 24 -0.97 -7.72 -2.62
N GLY A 25 -1.39 -6.83 -1.74
CA GLY A 25 -0.97 -6.82 -0.34
C GLY A 25 -2.13 -6.45 0.58
N ARG A 26 -1.81 -6.07 1.81
CA ARG A 26 -2.76 -5.60 2.82
C ARG A 26 -2.33 -4.30 3.43
N ILE A 27 -3.31 -3.43 3.65
CA ILE A 27 -3.12 -2.19 4.41
C ILE A 27 -2.88 -2.58 5.86
N VAL A 28 -1.85 -1.99 6.48
CA VAL A 28 -1.56 -2.21 7.90
C VAL A 28 -1.84 -0.99 8.76
N ASP A 29 -2.08 0.17 8.15
CA ASP A 29 -2.35 1.39 8.90
C ASP A 29 -3.76 1.36 9.51
N GLU A 30 -3.84 1.59 10.82
CA GLU A 30 -5.11 1.70 11.56
C GLU A 30 -5.79 3.06 11.36
N VAL A 31 -5.04 4.07 10.92
CA VAL A 31 -5.49 5.44 10.70
C VAL A 31 -5.08 5.92 9.30
N PRO A 32 -5.78 6.92 8.73
CA PRO A 32 -5.40 7.48 7.44
C PRO A 32 -3.96 8.03 7.42
N PRO A 33 -3.27 7.98 6.27
CA PRO A 33 -1.92 8.50 6.10
C PRO A 33 -1.78 9.96 6.50
N GLY A 34 -0.67 10.27 7.18
CA GLY A 34 -0.33 11.60 7.65
C GLY A 34 1.03 12.09 7.12
N PRO A 35 1.53 13.23 7.63
CA PRO A 35 2.80 13.80 7.22
C PRO A 35 3.99 12.84 7.41
N LEU A 36 3.96 11.99 8.44
CA LEU A 36 5.03 11.03 8.74
C LEU A 36 5.19 9.94 7.68
N THR A 37 4.12 9.60 6.95
CA THR A 37 4.18 8.67 5.80
C THR A 37 4.20 9.40 4.46
N GLY A 38 4.21 10.74 4.47
CA GLY A 38 4.07 11.55 3.27
C GLY A 38 2.71 11.37 2.58
N GLY A 39 1.65 11.09 3.35
CA GLY A 39 0.32 10.84 2.78
C GLY A 39 0.21 9.52 2.01
N ARG A 40 1.03 8.52 2.36
CA ARG A 40 1.04 7.18 1.74
C ARG A 40 0.59 6.11 2.73
N TRP A 41 -0.08 5.10 2.20
CA TRP A 41 -0.51 3.91 2.91
C TRP A 41 0.61 2.87 2.93
N THR A 42 0.81 2.25 4.08
CA THR A 42 1.68 1.09 4.26
C THR A 42 0.96 -0.16 3.78
N VAL A 43 1.50 -0.77 2.73
CA VAL A 43 1.04 -2.06 2.22
C VAL A 43 2.08 -3.13 2.57
N ASN A 44 1.65 -4.20 3.21
CA ASN A 44 2.50 -5.33 3.58
C ASN A 44 1.95 -6.65 3.00
N GLY A 45 2.72 -7.74 3.13
CA GLY A 45 2.32 -9.06 2.65
C GLY A 45 2.32 -9.17 1.13
N ILE A 46 3.17 -8.39 0.45
CA ILE A 46 3.23 -8.27 -1.00
C ILE A 46 3.97 -9.46 -1.62
N SER A 47 5.11 -9.84 -1.02
CA SER A 47 5.88 -11.04 -1.38
C SER A 47 6.95 -11.36 -0.33
N LEU A 48 7.65 -12.49 -0.48
CA LEU A 48 8.80 -12.84 0.37
C LEU A 48 10.06 -12.00 0.11
N LEU A 49 10.15 -11.32 -1.05
CA LEU A 49 11.36 -10.61 -1.48
C LEU A 49 11.18 -9.09 -1.56
N ILE A 50 9.97 -8.60 -1.27
CA ILE A 50 9.61 -7.19 -1.29
C ILE A 50 9.01 -6.92 0.08
N GLY A 51 9.67 -6.05 0.84
CA GLY A 51 9.19 -5.61 2.14
C GLY A 51 7.90 -4.79 2.05
N PRO A 52 7.44 -4.26 3.18
CA PRO A 52 6.36 -3.27 3.17
C PRO A 52 6.72 -2.07 2.29
N VAL A 53 5.73 -1.50 1.61
CA VAL A 53 5.91 -0.32 0.76
C VAL A 53 4.92 0.77 1.16
N LEU A 54 5.28 2.02 0.87
CA LEU A 54 4.43 3.18 1.02
C LEU A 54 3.88 3.61 -0.34
N CYS A 55 2.58 3.41 -0.60
CA CYS A 55 1.95 3.87 -1.85
C CYS A 55 0.83 4.88 -1.58
N HIS A 56 0.66 5.85 -2.47
CA HIS A 56 -0.45 6.79 -2.43
C HIS A 56 -1.79 6.10 -2.72
N GLU A 57 -2.91 6.66 -2.24
CA GLU A 57 -4.25 6.11 -2.52
C GLU A 57 -4.51 5.93 -4.02
N ARG A 58 -4.00 6.85 -4.86
CA ARG A 58 -4.12 6.79 -6.33
C ARG A 58 -3.46 5.55 -6.95
N GLU A 59 -2.47 4.98 -6.26
CA GLU A 59 -1.67 3.84 -6.69
C GLU A 59 -2.25 2.49 -6.22
N LEU A 60 -3.36 2.52 -5.47
CA LEU A 60 -3.99 1.35 -4.87
C LEU A 60 -5.42 1.18 -5.37
N ARG A 61 -5.85 -0.07 -5.51
CA ARG A 61 -7.24 -0.43 -5.79
C ARG A 61 -7.67 -1.56 -4.84
N PRO A 62 -8.96 -1.66 -4.48
CA PRO A 62 -9.48 -2.87 -3.85
C PRO A 62 -9.14 -4.10 -4.71
N ALA A 63 -8.67 -5.18 -4.07
CA ALA A 63 -8.29 -6.42 -4.73
C ALA A 63 -9.46 -7.41 -4.89
#